data_AF-A0A9D8R404-F1
#
_entry.id   AF-A0A9D8R404-F1
#
_cell.length_a   1.000
_cell.length_b   1.000
_cell.length_c   1.000
_cell.angle_alpha   90.00
_cell.angle_beta   90.00
_cell.angle_gamma   90.00
#
_symmetry.space_group_name_H-M   'P 1'
#
loop_
_entity.id
_entity.type
_entity.pdbx_description
1 polymer ?
#
loop_
_entity_poly.entity_id
_entity_poly.type
_entity_poly.pdbx_seq_one_letter_code
_entity_poly.pdbx_strand_id
1 'polypeptide(L)'
;MKKALLILLLVAAGRVALAQEGPKTPEQREKEFYEAIENQVNRLTEQLDLADWQVFYVDSILTHDYREMQAEFNSMSAAKYANSDLFYDVQDKWMEKMYQAMHKVFDEEQWAKYLKTGAAREKKQRDKRAAKKNRL
;
A
#
# COMPACT_ATOMS: atom_id res chain seq x y z
N MET A 1 -4.02 -21.64 26.53
CA MET A 1 -3.11 -20.96 25.56
C MET A 1 -2.34 -22.02 24.78
N LYS A 2 -2.11 -21.76 23.49
CA LYS A 2 -1.28 -22.53 22.53
C LYS A 2 -1.89 -23.85 22.03
N LYS A 3 -2.67 -23.77 20.94
CA LYS A 3 -2.79 -24.86 19.96
C LYS A 3 -2.00 -24.42 18.73
N ALA A 4 -0.79 -24.92 18.59
CA ALA A 4 -0.12 -25.01 17.30
C ALA A 4 -0.75 -26.19 16.56
N LEU A 5 -1.30 -25.96 15.38
CA LEU A 5 -1.74 -27.03 14.50
C LEU A 5 -1.02 -26.84 13.16
N LEU A 6 0.06 -27.60 12.99
CA LEU A 6 0.59 -27.95 11.68
C LEU A 6 -0.44 -28.86 11.00
N ILE A 7 -0.98 -28.44 9.85
CA ILE A 7 -1.44 -29.37 8.82
C ILE A 7 -1.01 -28.79 7.48
N LEU A 8 0.04 -29.35 6.91
CA LEU A 8 0.46 -29.12 5.54
C LEU A 8 0.80 -30.49 4.95
N LEU A 9 -0.12 -31.03 4.15
CA LEU A 9 0.10 -31.96 3.05
C LEU A 9 -1.23 -32.54 2.54
N LEU A 10 -1.63 -32.11 1.35
CA LEU A 10 -2.49 -32.87 0.44
C LEU A 10 -2.05 -32.53 -0.99
N VAL A 11 -1.22 -33.41 -1.55
CA VAL A 11 -0.97 -33.53 -2.98
C VAL A 11 -1.86 -34.67 -3.47
N ALA A 12 -2.77 -34.40 -4.41
CA ALA A 12 -2.87 -35.12 -5.68
C ALA A 12 -4.20 -34.89 -6.42
N ALA A 13 -4.05 -34.77 -7.74
CA ALA A 13 -5.00 -35.14 -8.79
C ALA A 13 -6.25 -34.24 -8.98
N GLY A 14 -6.08 -33.23 -9.82
CA GLY A 14 -7.19 -32.58 -10.52
C GLY A 14 -6.63 -31.60 -11.53
N ARG A 15 -6.73 -31.92 -12.82
CA ARG A 15 -6.37 -31.02 -13.91
C ARG A 15 -7.09 -29.69 -13.73
N VAL A 16 -6.35 -28.65 -13.38
CA VAL A 16 -6.77 -27.28 -13.66
C VAL A 16 -5.55 -26.60 -14.22
N ALA A 17 -5.64 -26.20 -15.49
CA ALA A 17 -4.71 -25.28 -16.09
C ALA A 17 -4.73 -23.99 -15.27
N LEU A 18 -3.84 -23.89 -14.28
CA LEU A 18 -3.44 -22.60 -13.75
C LEU A 18 -2.67 -21.96 -14.89
N ALA A 19 -3.29 -20.98 -15.55
CA ALA A 19 -2.61 -20.08 -16.45
C ALA A 19 -1.38 -19.54 -15.70
N GLN A 20 -0.20 -20.03 -16.08
CA GLN A 20 1.04 -19.33 -15.79
C GLN A 20 1.03 -18.10 -16.69
N GLU A 21 0.40 -17.03 -16.23
CA GLU A 21 0.58 -15.73 -16.88
C GLU A 21 2.09 -15.44 -16.85
N GLY A 22 2.69 -15.33 -18.04
CA GLY A 22 4.10 -15.01 -18.18
C GLY A 22 4.43 -13.65 -17.55
N PRO A 23 5.71 -13.24 -17.53
CA PRO A 23 6.09 -11.93 -17.00
C PRO A 23 5.31 -10.82 -17.73
N LYS A 24 4.57 -10.02 -16.96
CA LYS A 24 3.73 -8.93 -17.48
C LYS A 24 4.56 -7.92 -18.26
N THR A 25 4.04 -7.38 -19.36
CA THR A 25 4.71 -6.32 -20.12
C THR A 25 4.74 -5.00 -19.33
N PRO A 26 5.63 -4.05 -19.66
CA PRO A 26 5.63 -2.71 -19.05
C PRO A 26 4.26 -2.03 -19.11
N GLU A 27 3.56 -2.12 -20.25
CA GLU A 27 2.25 -1.51 -20.48
C GLU A 27 1.17 -2.17 -19.60
N GLN A 28 1.22 -3.49 -19.43
CA GLN A 28 0.30 -4.21 -18.54
C GLN A 28 0.51 -3.78 -17.09
N ARG A 29 1.77 -3.64 -16.64
CA ARG A 29 2.07 -3.17 -15.28
C ARG A 29 1.63 -1.72 -15.07
N GLU A 30 1.80 -0.85 -16.05
CA GLU A 30 1.34 0.54 -15.97
C GLU A 30 -0.19 0.62 -15.93
N LYS A 31 -0.88 -0.17 -16.74
CA LYS A 31 -2.34 -0.27 -16.69
C LYS A 31 -2.83 -0.74 -15.31
N GLU A 32 -2.28 -1.83 -14.78
CA GLU A 32 -2.64 -2.35 -13.46
C GLU A 32 -2.34 -1.37 -12.33
N PHE A 33 -1.27 -0.59 -12.47
CA PHE A 33 -0.95 0.48 -11.53
C PHE A 33 -2.08 1.51 -11.49
N TYR A 34 -2.48 2.06 -12.64
CA TYR A 34 -3.56 3.06 -12.66
C TYR A 34 -4.91 2.46 -12.25
N GLU A 35 -5.22 1.22 -12.62
CA GLU A 35 -6.43 0.53 -12.15
C GLU A 35 -6.43 0.37 -10.62
N ALA A 36 -5.28 0.06 -10.01
CA ALA A 36 -5.18 -0.03 -8.55
C ALA A 36 -5.40 1.33 -7.87
N ILE A 37 -4.86 2.42 -8.46
CA ILE A 37 -5.09 3.78 -7.98
C ILE A 37 -6.57 4.16 -8.11
N GLU A 38 -7.17 3.96 -9.29
CA GLU A 38 -8.57 4.27 -9.55
C GLU A 38 -9.50 3.54 -8.57
N ASN A 39 -9.28 2.23 -8.36
CA ASN A 39 -10.05 1.46 -7.40
C ASN A 39 -9.91 1.99 -5.97
N GLN A 40 -8.71 2.43 -5.59
CA GLN A 40 -8.45 3.00 -4.28
C GLN A 40 -9.12 4.38 -4.12
N VAL A 41 -9.09 5.22 -5.15
CA VAL A 41 -9.76 6.52 -5.19
C VAL A 41 -11.26 6.33 -5.08
N ASN A 42 -11.86 5.48 -5.93
CA ASN A 42 -13.30 5.19 -5.92
C ASN A 42 -13.77 4.71 -4.55
N ARG A 43 -13.02 3.79 -3.92
CA ARG A 43 -13.34 3.33 -2.57
C ARG A 43 -13.32 4.45 -1.54
N LEU A 44 -12.33 5.35 -1.60
CA LEU A 44 -12.25 6.49 -0.67
C LEU A 44 -13.36 7.50 -0.93
N THR A 45 -13.69 7.76 -2.20
CA THR A 45 -14.81 8.62 -2.61
C THR A 45 -16.12 8.13 -2.00
N GLU A 46 -16.44 6.85 -2.16
CA GLU A 46 -17.65 6.25 -1.61
C GLU A 46 -17.66 6.24 -0.06
N GLN A 47 -16.54 5.90 0.58
CA GLN A 47 -16.48 5.76 2.03
C GLN A 47 -16.52 7.09 2.78
N LEU A 48 -15.95 8.13 2.17
CA LEU A 48 -15.75 9.43 2.81
C LEU A 48 -16.68 10.51 2.26
N ASP A 49 -17.45 10.22 1.21
CA ASP A 49 -18.29 11.17 0.50
C ASP A 49 -17.45 12.37 0.03
N LEU A 50 -16.41 12.07 -0.77
CA LEU A 50 -15.45 13.07 -1.22
C LEU A 50 -16.07 13.98 -2.29
N ALA A 51 -15.86 15.29 -2.16
CA ALA A 51 -16.18 16.24 -3.23
C ALA A 51 -15.23 16.06 -4.43
N ASP A 52 -15.67 16.44 -5.64
CA ASP A 52 -14.88 16.27 -6.89
C ASP A 52 -13.45 16.81 -6.79
N TRP A 53 -13.27 17.97 -6.15
CA TRP A 53 -11.94 18.55 -5.96
C TRP A 53 -11.06 17.70 -5.03
N GLN A 54 -11.64 17.05 -4.01
CA GLN A 54 -10.94 16.11 -3.13
C GLN A 54 -10.58 14.84 -3.89
N VAL A 55 -11.48 14.31 -4.71
CA VAL A 55 -11.22 13.15 -5.58
C VAL A 55 -9.99 13.41 -6.46
N PHE A 56 -9.94 14.58 -7.10
CA PHE A 56 -8.78 14.99 -7.91
C PHE A 56 -7.47 15.01 -7.10
N TYR A 57 -7.46 15.60 -5.90
CA TYR A 57 -6.25 15.62 -5.08
C TYR A 57 -5.86 14.23 -4.56
N VAL A 58 -6.83 13.40 -4.16
CA VAL A 58 -6.57 12.03 -3.71
C VAL A 58 -5.93 11.23 -4.83
N ASP A 59 -6.49 11.26 -6.03
CA ASP A 59 -5.92 10.60 -7.20
C ASP A 59 -4.49 11.07 -7.49
N SER A 60 -4.29 12.40 -7.51
CA SER A 60 -2.97 13.00 -7.76
C SER A 60 -1.93 12.59 -6.71
N ILE A 61 -2.29 12.62 -5.42
CA ILE A 61 -1.40 12.21 -4.33
C ILE A 61 -1.04 10.74 -4.47
N LEU A 62 -2.03 9.87 -4.66
CA LEU A 62 -1.80 8.43 -4.75
C LEU A 62 -0.94 8.10 -5.98
N THR A 63 -1.32 8.60 -7.16
CA THR A 63 -0.57 8.40 -8.40
C THR A 63 0.88 8.84 -8.25
N HIS A 64 1.11 10.06 -7.77
CA HIS A 64 2.46 10.59 -7.60
C HIS A 64 3.28 9.78 -6.58
N ASP A 65 2.78 9.66 -5.34
CA ASP A 65 3.57 9.08 -4.26
C ASP A 65 3.79 7.58 -4.42
N TYR A 66 2.85 6.83 -5.01
CA TYR A 66 3.10 5.42 -5.34
C TYR A 66 4.11 5.26 -6.46
N ARG A 67 4.13 6.15 -7.45
CA ARG A 67 5.11 6.12 -8.55
C ARG A 67 6.52 6.40 -8.04
N GLU A 68 6.67 7.40 -7.18
CA GLU A 68 7.95 7.72 -6.54
C GLU A 68 8.43 6.60 -5.61
N MET A 69 7.53 6.01 -4.83
CA MET A 69 7.85 4.84 -4.01
C MET A 69 8.34 3.66 -4.88
N GLN A 70 7.67 3.39 -6.00
CA GLN A 70 8.10 2.34 -6.93
C GLN A 70 9.45 2.64 -7.56
N ALA A 71 9.73 3.90 -7.90
CA ALA A 71 11.03 4.32 -8.43
C ALA A 71 12.15 4.09 -7.40
N GLU A 72 11.89 4.39 -6.13
CA GLU A 72 12.86 4.14 -5.05
C GLU A 72 13.09 2.64 -4.82
N PHE A 73 12.04 1.82 -4.83
CA PHE A 73 12.19 0.36 -4.78
C PHE A 73 12.99 -0.19 -5.96
N ASN A 74 12.77 0.33 -7.17
CA ASN A 74 13.53 -0.06 -8.35
C ASN A 74 15.02 0.33 -8.22
N SER A 75 15.30 1.53 -7.70
CA SER A 75 16.66 1.98 -7.40
C SER A 75 17.35 1.08 -6.38
N MET A 76 16.64 0.71 -5.31
CA MET A 76 17.17 -0.20 -4.29
C MET A 76 17.45 -1.60 -4.86
N SER A 77 16.55 -2.13 -5.67
CA SER A 77 16.69 -3.42 -6.34
C SER A 77 17.91 -3.41 -7.29
N ALA A 78 18.08 -2.35 -8.07
CA ALA A 78 19.22 -2.18 -8.97
C ALA A 78 20.56 -2.11 -8.22
N ALA A 79 20.57 -1.49 -7.03
CA ALA A 79 21.72 -1.46 -6.14
C ALA A 79 21.95 -2.78 -5.36
N LYS A 80 21.12 -3.81 -5.59
CA LYS A 80 21.19 -5.13 -4.96
C LYS A 80 21.13 -5.09 -3.43
N TYR A 81 20.40 -4.14 -2.87
CA TYR A 81 20.13 -4.14 -1.43
C TYR A 81 19.35 -5.41 -1.05
N ALA A 82 19.94 -6.26 -0.21
CA ALA A 82 19.33 -7.50 0.26
C ALA A 82 18.61 -7.34 1.62
N ASN A 83 18.74 -6.19 2.27
CA ASN A 83 18.16 -5.96 3.59
C ASN A 83 16.68 -5.60 3.48
N SER A 84 15.80 -6.50 3.93
CA SER A 84 14.36 -6.29 3.97
C SER A 84 13.95 -5.07 4.81
N ASP A 85 14.71 -4.72 5.85
CA ASP A 85 14.38 -3.60 6.73
C ASP A 85 14.44 -2.26 5.97
N LEU A 86 15.33 -2.13 4.99
CA LEU A 86 15.40 -0.93 4.15
C LEU A 86 14.15 -0.76 3.29
N PHE A 87 13.56 -1.87 2.81
CA PHE A 87 12.31 -1.81 2.03
C PHE A 87 11.15 -1.36 2.90
N TYR A 88 11.09 -1.83 4.15
CA TYR A 88 10.09 -1.37 5.12
C TYR A 88 10.27 0.11 5.47
N ASP A 89 11.51 0.59 5.60
CA ASP A 89 11.79 2.01 5.85
C ASP A 89 11.29 2.90 4.70
N VAL A 90 11.54 2.51 3.45
CA VAL A 90 11.05 3.25 2.28
C VAL A 90 9.53 3.22 2.22
N GLN A 91 8.92 2.05 2.43
CA GLN A 91 7.46 1.93 2.49
C GLN A 91 6.88 2.85 3.58
N ASP A 92 7.39 2.78 4.80
CA ASP A 92 6.88 3.58 5.92
C ASP A 92 7.01 5.09 5.67
N LYS A 93 8.12 5.51 5.06
CA LYS A 93 8.35 6.90 4.64
C LYS A 93 7.24 7.38 3.70
N TRP A 94 6.96 6.63 2.64
CA TRP A 94 5.96 7.02 1.64
C TRP A 94 4.53 6.91 2.17
N MET A 95 4.22 5.87 2.93
CA MET A 95 2.91 5.72 3.57
C MET A 95 2.64 6.85 4.59
N GLU A 96 3.66 7.33 5.30
CA GLU A 96 3.52 8.49 6.17
C GLU A 96 3.31 9.78 5.39
N LYS A 97 4.04 9.97 4.29
CA LYS A 97 3.86 11.14 3.40
C LYS A 97 2.43 11.21 2.84
N MET A 98 1.93 10.08 2.30
CA MET A 98 0.54 9.99 1.81
C MET A 98 -0.46 10.27 2.92
N TYR A 99 -0.28 9.68 4.11
CA TYR A 99 -1.17 9.91 5.26
C TYR A 99 -1.26 11.39 5.65
N GLN A 100 -0.13 12.09 5.69
CA GLN A 100 -0.09 13.53 6.00
C GLN A 100 -0.68 14.38 4.87
N ALA A 101 -0.53 13.96 3.61
CA ALA A 101 -1.14 14.64 2.47
C ALA A 101 -2.68 14.49 2.49
N MET A 102 -3.19 13.28 2.74
CA MET A 102 -4.63 13.02 2.86
C MET A 102 -5.27 13.83 3.99
N HIS A 103 -4.59 13.97 5.14
CA HIS A 103 -5.08 14.78 6.26
C HIS A 103 -5.32 16.25 5.90
N LYS A 104 -4.60 16.79 4.91
CA LYS A 104 -4.78 18.17 4.44
C LYS A 104 -5.92 18.33 3.45
N VAL A 105 -6.37 17.23 2.84
CA VAL A 105 -7.44 17.22 1.83
C VAL A 105 -8.79 16.97 2.49
N PHE A 106 -8.83 16.13 3.52
CA PHE A 106 -10.06 15.76 4.22
C PHE A 106 -10.45 16.80 5.28
N ASP A 107 -11.74 17.01 5.45
CA ASP A 107 -12.24 17.70 6.63
C ASP A 107 -12.18 16.81 7.88
N GLU A 108 -12.57 17.34 9.04
CA GLU A 108 -12.49 16.61 10.32
C GLU A 108 -13.38 15.36 10.35
N GLU A 109 -14.57 15.40 9.74
CA GLU A 109 -15.49 14.26 9.73
C GLU A 109 -14.95 13.14 8.82
N GLN A 110 -14.54 13.52 7.62
CA GLN A 110 -13.92 12.63 6.64
C GLN A 110 -12.63 12.03 7.19
N TRP A 111 -11.79 12.82 7.86
CA TRP A 111 -10.59 12.32 8.52
C TRP A 111 -10.93 11.30 9.61
N ALA A 112 -11.91 11.60 10.46
CA ALA A 112 -12.36 10.68 11.49
C ALA A 112 -12.90 9.36 10.91
N LYS A 113 -13.61 9.40 9.78
CA LYS A 113 -14.05 8.20 9.03
C LYS A 113 -12.85 7.45 8.46
N TYR A 114 -11.92 8.15 7.80
CA TYR A 114 -10.70 7.56 7.24
C TYR A 114 -9.89 6.80 8.29
N LEU A 115 -9.69 7.39 9.47
CA LEU A 115 -9.00 6.73 10.59
C LEU A 115 -9.64 5.39 11.00
N LYS A 116 -10.98 5.29 10.92
CA LYS A 116 -11.74 4.07 11.25
C LYS A 116 -11.64 2.98 10.19
N THR A 117 -11.21 3.30 8.97
CA THR A 117 -10.98 2.29 7.90
C THR A 117 -9.76 1.39 8.15
N GLY A 118 -8.94 1.70 9.16
CA GLY A 118 -7.71 0.99 9.50
C GLY A 118 -6.47 1.89 9.49
N ALA A 119 -6.56 3.09 8.91
CA ALA A 119 -5.45 4.03 8.82
C ALA A 119 -4.85 4.40 10.18
N ALA A 120 -5.68 4.53 11.24
CA ALA A 120 -5.19 4.78 12.60
C ALA A 120 -4.32 3.62 13.13
N ARG A 121 -4.70 2.38 12.82
CA ARG A 121 -3.95 1.18 13.22
C ARG A 121 -2.62 1.14 12.47
N GLU A 122 -2.63 1.41 11.18
CA GLU A 122 -1.44 1.43 10.34
C GLU A 122 -0.46 2.52 10.77
N LYS A 123 -0.94 3.74 11.04
CA LYS A 123 -0.15 4.83 11.61
C LYS A 123 0.53 4.42 12.90
N LYS A 124 -0.23 3.84 13.84
CA LYS A 124 0.31 3.35 15.11
C LYS A 124 1.39 2.28 14.92
N GLN A 125 1.25 1.40 13.93
CA GLN A 125 2.26 0.40 13.62
C GLN A 125 3.53 1.02 13.04
N ARG A 126 3.41 1.98 12.12
CA ARG A 126 4.55 2.76 11.59
C ARG A 126 5.28 3.50 12.71
N ASP A 127 4.55 4.18 13.59
CA ASP A 127 5.13 4.92 14.72
C ASP A 127 5.88 3.99 15.68
N LYS A 128 5.35 2.78 15.92
CA LYS A 128 6.02 1.78 16.74
C LYS A 128 7.34 1.31 16.10
N ARG A 129 7.37 1.13 14.77
CA ARG A 129 8.60 0.75 14.04
C ARG A 129 9.62 1.89 14.07
N ALA A 130 9.20 3.13 13.80
CA ALA A 130 10.04 4.32 13.90
C ALA A 130 10.64 4.51 15.30
N ALA A 131 9.82 4.35 16.35
CA ALA A 131 10.27 4.46 17.73
C ALA A 131 11.26 3.35 18.13
N LYS A 132 11.14 2.13 17.56
CA LYS A 132 12.11 1.05 17.79
C LYS A 132 13.47 1.39 17.16
N LYS A 133 13.47 1.97 15.96
CA LYS A 133 14.67 2.39 15.24
C LYS A 133 15.44 3.49 15.99
N ASN A 134 14.74 4.50 16.49
CA ASN A 134 15.36 5.63 17.20
C ASN A 134 15.89 5.29 18.62
N ARG A 135 15.68 4.05 19.11
CA ARG A 135 16.16 3.57 20.41
C ARG A 135 17.43 2.72 20.30
N LEU A 136 17.89 2.43 19.08
CA LEU A 136 19.12 1.71 18.76
C LEU A 136 20.21 2.72 18.39
#